data_AF-A0A933BU63-F1
#
_entry.id   AF-A0A933BU63-F1
#
_cell.length_a   1.000
_cell.length_b   1.000
_cell.length_c   1.000
_cell.angle_alpha   90.00
_cell.angle_beta   90.00
_cell.angle_gamma   90.00
#
_symmetry.space_group_name_H-M   'P 1'
#
loop_
_entity.id
_entity.type
_entity.pdbx_description
1 polymer ?
#
loop_
_entity_poly.entity_id
_entity_poly.type
_entity_poly.pdbx_seq_one_letter_code
_entity_poly.pdbx_strand_id
1 'polypeptide(L)'
;MPPAEEVRGAEEPTVAPGDIRTVAAAAAVLDRRGRRAGYRRLWPFLGPAFVASVAYLDPGNFATNIQGGAKFGYLLLWVVVASNLMAMLVQALSAKLGIATGLNLAEVCREEFPRPVVWGMWALMEVVAMATDLAEFLGAALGFNLLFG
;
A
#
# COMPACT_ATOMS: atom_id res chain seq x y z
N MET A 1 1.60 48.77 4.27
CA MET A 1 0.59 47.80 4.72
C MET A 1 -0.31 47.47 3.53
N PRO A 2 0.02 46.45 2.73
CA PRO A 2 -0.83 46.04 1.60
C PRO A 2 -2.04 45.21 2.08
N PRO A 3 -3.18 45.29 1.37
CA PRO A 3 -4.49 44.77 1.81
C PRO A 3 -4.66 43.24 1.65
N ALA A 4 -5.61 42.71 2.43
CA ALA A 4 -5.82 41.31 2.76
C ALA A 4 -6.86 40.58 1.89
N GLU A 5 -6.65 40.47 0.58
CA GLU A 5 -7.60 39.79 -0.33
C GLU A 5 -6.94 38.99 -1.47
N GLU A 6 -6.12 37.96 -1.18
CA GLU A 6 -5.81 36.95 -2.21
C GLU A 6 -5.32 35.59 -1.67
N VAL A 7 -6.00 35.04 -0.67
CA VAL A 7 -5.82 33.61 -0.29
C VAL A 7 -7.18 32.91 -0.30
N ARG A 8 -7.83 32.92 -1.47
CA ARG A 8 -8.98 32.05 -1.79
C ARG A 8 -8.59 31.16 -2.96
N GLY A 9 -8.14 29.97 -2.61
CA GLY A 9 -7.78 28.93 -3.56
C GLY A 9 -7.12 27.74 -2.89
N ALA A 10 -7.57 27.37 -1.69
CA ALA A 10 -7.32 26.02 -1.19
C ALA A 10 -8.20 25.11 -2.05
N GLU A 11 -7.62 24.58 -3.11
CA GLU A 11 -8.18 23.49 -3.91
C GLU A 11 -8.54 22.38 -2.90
N GLU A 12 -9.85 22.20 -2.64
CA GLU A 12 -10.30 21.07 -1.85
C GLU A 12 -9.75 19.81 -2.53
N PRO A 13 -9.05 18.91 -1.80
CA PRO A 13 -8.50 17.73 -2.43
C PRO A 13 -9.68 16.94 -3.00
N THR A 14 -9.74 16.84 -4.33
CA THR A 14 -10.75 16.03 -5.02
C THR A 14 -10.44 14.55 -4.76
N VAL A 15 -10.91 14.08 -3.61
CA VAL A 15 -10.82 12.68 -3.20
C VAL A 15 -11.68 11.86 -4.14
N ALA A 16 -11.08 10.85 -4.79
CA ALA A 16 -11.81 9.96 -5.68
C ALA A 16 -12.97 9.27 -4.93
N PRO A 17 -14.14 9.02 -5.56
CA PRO A 17 -15.33 8.52 -4.86
C PRO A 17 -15.14 7.21 -4.07
N GLY A 18 -14.13 6.40 -4.42
CA GLY A 18 -13.73 5.18 -3.73
C GLY A 18 -12.95 5.44 -2.43
N ASP A 19 -12.03 6.41 -2.44
CA ASP A 19 -11.23 6.80 -1.27
C ASP A 19 -12.11 7.42 -0.18
N ILE A 20 -13.14 8.18 -0.56
CA ILE A 20 -14.09 8.79 0.38
C ILE A 20 -14.76 7.72 1.26
N ARG A 21 -15.10 6.55 0.72
CA ARG A 21 -15.79 5.49 1.49
C ARG A 21 -14.88 4.79 2.48
N THR A 22 -13.64 4.54 2.11
CA THR A 22 -12.64 3.89 2.98
C THR A 22 -12.20 4.84 4.09
N VAL A 23 -11.95 6.11 3.74
CA VAL A 23 -11.62 7.17 4.70
C VAL A 23 -12.80 7.48 5.62
N ALA A 24 -14.04 7.56 5.11
CA ALA A 24 -15.23 7.76 5.93
C ALA A 24 -15.52 6.57 6.84
N ALA A 25 -15.31 5.33 6.39
CA ALA A 25 -15.46 4.13 7.23
C ALA A 25 -14.38 4.06 8.32
N ALA A 26 -13.13 4.44 8.00
CA ALA A 26 -12.04 4.54 8.98
C ALA A 26 -12.32 5.66 10.00
N ALA A 27 -12.77 6.84 9.55
CA ALA A 27 -13.14 7.96 10.40
C ALA A 27 -14.33 7.63 11.31
N ALA A 28 -15.37 6.96 10.79
CA ALA A 28 -16.51 6.49 11.57
C ALA A 28 -16.15 5.40 12.59
N VAL A 29 -15.10 4.61 12.31
CA VAL A 29 -14.52 3.67 13.27
C VAL A 29 -13.71 4.39 14.34
N LEU A 30 -12.99 5.47 14.01
CA LEU A 30 -12.16 6.23 14.96
C LEU A 30 -12.98 7.18 15.84
N ASP A 31 -14.13 7.66 15.36
CA ASP A 31 -15.04 8.49 16.15
C ASP A 31 -15.59 7.71 17.36
N ARG A 32 -15.18 8.12 18.56
CA ARG A 32 -15.43 7.44 19.85
C ARG A 32 -16.92 7.44 20.26
N ARG A 33 -17.83 7.96 19.44
CA ARG A 33 -19.26 8.09 19.77
C ARG A 33 -20.12 6.87 19.42
N GLY A 34 -19.60 5.89 18.68
CA GLY A 34 -20.35 4.72 18.22
C GLY A 34 -20.08 3.42 19.01
N ARG A 35 -21.14 2.89 19.61
CA ARG A 35 -21.24 1.65 20.42
C ARG A 35 -20.95 0.34 19.66
N ARG A 36 -19.94 0.27 18.78
CA ARG A 36 -19.47 -0.98 18.15
C ARG A 36 -18.30 -1.56 18.95
N ALA A 37 -18.62 -2.32 19.99
CA ALA A 37 -17.64 -3.04 20.79
C ALA A 37 -17.20 -4.35 20.07
N GLY A 38 -15.89 -4.64 20.10
CA GLY A 38 -15.32 -5.90 19.64
C GLY A 38 -14.87 -5.96 18.17
N TYR A 39 -14.66 -7.18 17.66
CA TYR A 39 -14.07 -7.48 16.34
C TYR A 39 -14.79 -6.84 15.13
N ARG A 40 -16.05 -6.41 15.27
CA ARG A 40 -16.78 -5.66 14.23
C ARG A 40 -16.15 -4.29 13.90
N ARG A 41 -15.28 -3.77 14.76
CA ARG A 41 -14.51 -2.55 14.50
C ARG A 41 -13.34 -2.78 13.52
N LEU A 42 -12.89 -4.03 13.37
CA LEU A 42 -11.80 -4.41 12.46
C LEU A 42 -12.29 -4.67 11.02
N TRP A 43 -13.58 -4.97 10.83
CA TRP A 43 -14.15 -5.32 9.53
C TRP A 43 -13.87 -4.30 8.41
N PRO A 44 -13.97 -2.98 8.63
CA PRO A 44 -13.65 -2.01 7.57
C PRO A 44 -12.18 -2.00 7.16
N PHE A 45 -11.26 -2.45 8.02
CA PHE A 45 -9.83 -2.52 7.74
C PHE A 45 -9.41 -3.82 7.06
N LEU A 46 -10.27 -4.85 7.04
CA LEU A 46 -9.94 -6.12 6.41
C LEU A 46 -9.76 -6.00 4.89
N GLY A 47 -10.57 -5.19 4.20
CA GLY A 47 -10.45 -5.01 2.75
C GLY A 47 -9.10 -4.45 2.34
N PRO A 48 -8.70 -3.27 2.86
CA PRO A 48 -7.37 -2.70 2.60
C PRO A 48 -6.23 -3.62 3.04
N ALA A 49 -6.34 -4.28 4.20
CA ALA A 49 -5.33 -5.20 4.69
C ALA A 49 -5.17 -6.43 3.77
N PHE A 50 -6.28 -6.96 3.23
CA PHE A 50 -6.25 -8.08 2.30
C PHE A 50 -5.56 -7.71 0.99
N VAL A 51 -5.88 -6.55 0.41
CA VAL A 51 -5.23 -6.06 -0.82
C VAL A 51 -3.71 -5.93 -0.60
N ALA A 52 -3.29 -5.33 0.51
CA ALA A 52 -1.88 -5.22 0.87
C ALA A 52 -1.20 -6.58 1.11
N SER A 53 -1.92 -7.57 1.63
CA SER A 53 -1.39 -8.91 1.89
C SER A 53 -1.21 -9.72 0.61
N VAL A 54 -2.14 -9.61 -0.34
CA VAL A 54 -2.05 -10.30 -1.64
C VAL A 54 -0.83 -9.83 -2.42
N ALA A 55 -0.54 -8.53 -2.39
CA ALA A 55 0.65 -7.96 -3.03
C ALA A 55 1.99 -8.51 -2.48
N TYR A 56 2.00 -9.05 -1.26
CA TYR A 56 3.18 -9.70 -0.68
C TYR A 56 3.24 -11.21 -0.98
N LEU A 57 2.12 -11.81 -1.40
CA LEU A 57 1.99 -13.22 -1.77
C LEU A 57 2.02 -13.39 -3.29
N ASP A 58 2.89 -12.63 -3.96
CA ASP A 58 3.05 -12.65 -5.42
C ASP A 58 3.96 -13.81 -5.88
N PRO A 59 3.84 -14.25 -7.15
CA PRO A 59 4.65 -15.34 -7.70
C PRO A 59 6.17 -15.12 -7.60
N GLY A 60 6.63 -13.85 -7.60
CA GLY A 60 8.04 -13.51 -7.47
C GLY A 60 8.62 -13.92 -6.11
N ASN A 61 7.93 -13.55 -5.03
CA ASN A 61 8.30 -13.96 -3.67
C ASN A 61 8.26 -15.49 -3.48
N PHE A 62 7.33 -16.19 -4.12
CA PHE A 62 7.31 -17.65 -4.10
C PHE A 62 8.53 -18.26 -4.78
N ALA A 63 8.92 -17.75 -5.96
CA ALA A 63 10.07 -18.27 -6.71
C ALA A 63 11.38 -18.14 -5.91
N THR A 64 11.62 -16.99 -5.28
CA THR A 64 12.83 -16.75 -4.48
C THR A 64 12.87 -17.60 -3.22
N ASN A 65 11.73 -17.75 -2.53
CA ASN A 65 11.65 -18.55 -1.30
C ASN A 65 11.81 -20.05 -1.58
N ILE A 66 11.20 -20.55 -2.66
CA ILE A 66 11.35 -21.95 -3.07
C ILE A 66 12.78 -22.23 -3.52
N GLN A 67 13.36 -21.36 -4.35
CA GLN A 67 14.75 -21.52 -4.79
C GLN A 67 15.74 -21.42 -3.62
N GLY A 68 15.51 -20.49 -2.68
CA GLY A 68 16.29 -20.34 -1.46
C GLY A 68 16.21 -21.58 -0.57
N GLY A 69 15.00 -22.12 -0.36
CA GLY A 69 14.78 -23.35 0.39
C GLY A 69 15.40 -24.58 -0.28
N ALA A 70 15.34 -24.68 -1.60
CA ALA A 70 15.95 -25.78 -2.35
C ALA A 70 17.49 -25.78 -2.28
N LYS A 71 18.11 -24.58 -2.27
CA LYS A 71 19.58 -24.43 -2.21
C LYS A 71 20.15 -24.42 -0.80
N PHE A 72 19.47 -23.81 0.16
CA PHE A 72 19.99 -23.51 1.50
C PHE A 72 19.18 -24.15 2.65
N GLY A 73 18.13 -24.94 2.34
CA GLY A 73 17.26 -25.54 3.34
C GLY A 73 16.60 -24.48 4.24
N TYR A 74 16.62 -24.71 5.55
CA TYR A 74 16.02 -23.80 6.54
C TYR A 74 16.91 -22.62 6.94
N LEU A 75 18.12 -22.48 6.38
CA LEU A 75 19.08 -21.45 6.78
C LEU A 75 18.53 -20.02 6.60
N LEU A 76 17.72 -19.80 5.56
CA LEU A 76 17.15 -18.49 5.23
C LEU A 76 15.84 -18.17 5.96
N LEU A 77 15.31 -19.10 6.77
CA LEU A 77 14.00 -18.93 7.40
C LEU A 77 13.96 -17.71 8.33
N TRP A 78 15.04 -17.44 9.07
CA TRP A 78 15.13 -16.27 9.93
C TRP A 78 15.13 -14.95 9.13
N VAL A 79 15.73 -14.95 7.93
CA VAL A 79 15.74 -13.79 7.02
C VAL A 79 14.33 -13.51 6.52
N VAL A 80 13.57 -14.56 6.16
CA VAL A 80 12.17 -14.44 5.73
C VAL A 80 11.31 -13.85 6.84
N VAL A 81 11.48 -14.31 8.08
CA VAL A 81 10.77 -13.75 9.24
C VAL A 81 11.15 -12.29 9.48
N ALA A 82 12.45 -11.97 9.47
CA ALA A 82 12.93 -10.60 9.66
C ALA A 82 12.41 -9.65 8.56
N SER A 83 12.39 -10.09 7.30
CA SER A 83 11.84 -9.35 6.16
C SER A 83 10.34 -9.08 6.33
N ASN A 84 9.56 -10.09 6.75
CA ASN A 84 8.14 -9.93 7.02
C ASN A 84 7.86 -8.94 8.16
N LEU A 85 8.66 -8.96 9.24
CA LEU A 85 8.53 -7.99 10.32
C LEU A 85 8.77 -6.56 9.83
N MET A 86 9.78 -6.36 8.97
CA MET A 86 10.05 -5.06 8.37
C MET A 86 8.92 -4.62 7.43
N ALA A 87 8.39 -5.53 6.61
CA ALA A 87 7.26 -5.25 5.72
C ALA A 87 6.02 -4.81 6.51
N MET A 88 5.69 -5.51 7.60
CA MET A 88 4.58 -5.13 8.49
C MET A 88 4.78 -3.74 9.10
N LEU A 89 6.01 -3.40 9.51
CA LEU A 89 6.33 -2.07 10.02
C LEU A 89 6.07 -1.00 8.95
N VAL A 90 6.58 -1.20 7.73
CA VAL A 90 6.41 -0.23 6.63
C VAL A 90 4.93 -0.08 6.25
N GLN A 91 4.18 -1.19 6.12
CA GLN A 91 2.75 -1.16 5.83
C GLN A 91 1.95 -0.45 6.93
N ALA A 92 2.29 -0.68 8.21
CA ALA A 92 1.65 -0.01 9.34
C ALA A 92 1.91 1.50 9.35
N LEU A 93 3.12 1.92 8.99
CA LEU A 93 3.47 3.35 8.88
C LEU A 93 2.73 4.02 7.71
N SER A 94 2.67 3.38 6.54
CA SER A 94 1.92 3.88 5.39
C SER A 94 0.42 4.01 5.70
N ALA A 95 -0.16 3.00 6.37
CA ALA A 95 -1.55 3.06 6.80
C ALA A 95 -1.79 4.17 7.83
N LYS A 96 -0.88 4.32 8.81
CA LYS A 96 -0.98 5.38 9.82
C LYS A 96 -0.86 6.77 9.20
N LEU A 97 0.02 6.96 8.22
CA LEU A 97 0.15 8.20 7.46
C LEU A 97 -1.17 8.55 6.78
N GLY A 98 -1.75 7.61 6.02
CA GLY A 98 -3.03 7.82 5.33
C GLY A 98 -4.19 8.10 6.28
N ILE A 99 -4.24 7.42 7.42
CA ILE A 99 -5.27 7.66 8.44
C ILE A 99 -5.09 9.04 9.11
N ALA A 100 -3.86 9.46 9.38
CA ALA A 100 -3.58 10.71 10.10
C ALA A 100 -3.72 11.96 9.22
N THR A 101 -3.33 11.86 7.95
CA THR A 101 -3.31 12.99 7.01
C THR A 101 -4.53 13.02 6.09
N GLY A 102 -5.19 11.88 5.87
CA GLY A 102 -6.22 11.74 4.84
C GLY A 102 -5.67 11.68 3.42
N LEU A 103 -4.35 11.74 3.23
CA LEU A 103 -3.65 11.75 1.96
C LEU A 103 -2.88 10.44 1.76
N ASN A 104 -2.70 10.03 0.51
CA ASN A 104 -1.82 8.92 0.18
C ASN A 104 -0.34 9.35 0.21
N LEU A 105 0.59 8.37 0.25
CA LEU A 105 2.01 8.67 0.34
C LEU A 105 2.52 9.51 -0.85
N ALA A 106 1.98 9.30 -2.06
CA ALA A 106 2.38 10.05 -3.24
C ALA A 106 1.92 11.51 -3.18
N GLU A 107 0.73 11.79 -2.63
CA GLU A 107 0.22 13.13 -2.37
C GLU A 107 1.09 13.85 -1.35
N VAL A 108 1.41 13.21 -0.23
CA VAL A 108 2.30 13.77 0.80
C VAL A 108 3.68 14.09 0.21
N CYS A 109 4.25 13.18 -0.59
CA CYS A 109 5.53 13.43 -1.25
C CYS A 109 5.44 14.57 -2.28
N ARG A 110 4.31 14.73 -2.97
CA ARG A 110 4.10 15.82 -3.92
C ARG A 110 4.02 17.19 -3.25
N GLU A 111 3.49 17.26 -2.03
CA GLU A 111 3.41 18.50 -1.24
C GLU A 111 4.76 18.88 -0.61
N GLU A 112 5.54 17.89 -0.16
CA GLU A 112 6.80 18.13 0.57
C GLU A 112 8.02 18.32 -0.36
N PHE A 113 8.02 17.71 -1.55
CA PHE A 113 9.19 17.71 -2.45
C PHE A 113 9.06 18.63 -3.67
N PRO A 114 10.19 19.16 -4.19
CA PRO A 114 10.16 19.97 -5.40
C PRO A 114 9.75 19.13 -6.63
N ARG A 115 9.01 19.75 -7.54
CA ARG A 115 8.44 19.13 -8.76
C ARG A 115 9.37 18.16 -9.51
N PRO A 116 10.66 18.46 -9.80
CA PRO A 116 11.52 17.51 -10.52
C PRO A 116 11.74 16.18 -9.77
N VAL A 117 11.79 16.20 -8.44
CA VAL A 117 11.93 14.98 -7.62
C VAL A 117 10.67 14.15 -7.69
N VAL A 118 9.49 14.80 -7.60
CA VAL A 118 8.18 14.13 -7.71
C VAL A 118 8.02 13.43 -9.06
N TRP A 119 8.42 14.09 -10.16
CA TRP A 119 8.42 13.45 -11.49
C TRP A 119 9.37 12.25 -11.57
N GLY A 120 10.56 12.35 -10.96
CA GLY A 120 11.49 11.22 -10.87
C GLY A 120 10.93 10.05 -10.06
N MET A 121 10.30 10.33 -8.91
CA MET A 121 9.62 9.32 -8.10
C MET A 121 8.46 8.68 -8.83
N TRP A 122 7.66 9.46 -9.55
CA TRP A 122 6.55 8.94 -10.35
C TRP A 122 7.06 7.98 -11.43
N ALA A 123 8.07 8.38 -12.21
CA ALA A 123 8.64 7.52 -13.25
C ALA A 123 9.23 6.22 -12.65
N LEU A 124 9.88 6.30 -11.49
CA LEU A 124 10.39 5.13 -10.79
C LEU A 124 9.25 4.18 -10.36
N MET A 125 8.19 4.73 -9.75
CA MET A 125 7.05 3.93 -9.30
C MET A 125 6.30 3.28 -10.46
N GLU A 126 6.22 3.95 -11.61
CA GLU A 126 5.67 3.38 -12.83
C GLU A 126 6.48 2.15 -13.29
N VAL A 127 7.81 2.25 -13.28
CA VAL A 127 8.69 1.13 -13.62
C VAL A 127 8.55 -0.02 -12.62
N VAL A 128 8.45 0.29 -11.32
CA VAL A 128 8.23 -0.71 -10.27
C VAL A 128 6.89 -1.43 -10.47
N ALA A 129 5.81 -0.70 -10.75
CA ALA A 129 4.50 -1.28 -11.02
C ALA A 129 4.54 -2.22 -12.24
N MET A 130 5.12 -1.77 -13.36
CA MET A 130 5.28 -2.60 -14.56
C MET A 130 6.10 -3.88 -14.29
N ALA A 131 7.12 -3.81 -13.45
CA ALA A 131 7.94 -4.97 -13.10
C ALA A 131 7.15 -6.00 -12.25
N THR A 132 6.35 -5.53 -11.29
CA THR A 132 5.47 -6.39 -10.47
C THR A 132 4.41 -7.06 -11.35
N ASP A 133 3.73 -6.29 -12.21
CA ASP A 133 2.72 -6.81 -13.13
C ASP A 133 3.29 -7.89 -14.06
N LEU A 134 4.53 -7.69 -14.55
CA LEU A 134 5.22 -8.68 -15.39
C LEU A 134 5.50 -9.98 -14.62
N ALA A 135 5.96 -9.89 -13.37
CA ALA A 135 6.22 -11.07 -12.54
C ALA A 135 4.94 -11.86 -12.24
N GLU A 136 3.84 -11.16 -11.93
CA GLU A 136 2.53 -11.76 -11.71
C GLU A 136 1.99 -12.42 -12.98
N PHE A 137 2.09 -11.74 -14.12
CA PHE A 137 1.66 -12.27 -15.41
C PHE A 137 2.42 -13.56 -15.80
N LEU A 138 3.74 -13.56 -15.65
CA LEU A 138 4.57 -14.74 -15.92
C LEU A 138 4.25 -15.89 -14.97
N GLY A 139 4.07 -15.59 -13.68
CA GLY A 139 3.68 -16.59 -12.68
C GLY A 139 2.32 -17.20 -12.98
N ALA A 140 1.33 -16.39 -13.36
CA ALA A 140 0.01 -16.86 -13.76
C ALA A 140 0.06 -17.70 -15.04
N ALA A 141 0.80 -17.26 -16.07
CA ALA A 141 0.98 -18.00 -17.31
C ALA A 141 1.64 -19.38 -17.07
N LEU A 142 2.67 -19.44 -16.23
CA LEU A 142 3.31 -20.68 -15.84
C LEU A 142 2.34 -21.57 -15.04
N GLY A 143 1.60 -20.99 -14.10
CA GLY A 143 0.58 -21.72 -13.32
C GLY A 143 -0.50 -22.34 -14.20
N PHE A 144 -1.01 -21.59 -15.18
CA PHE A 144 -1.98 -22.12 -16.15
C PHE A 144 -1.38 -23.22 -17.03
N ASN A 145 -0.13 -23.07 -17.46
CA ASN A 145 0.57 -24.10 -18.23
C ASN A 145 0.74 -25.40 -17.43
N LEU A 146 1.01 -25.33 -16.12
CA LEU A 146 1.11 -26.52 -15.26
C LEU A 146 -0.23 -27.18 -14.96
N LEU A 147 -1.34 -26.43 -14.97
CA LEU A 147 -2.68 -26.94 -14.65
C LEU A 147 -3.40 -27.54 -15.86
N PHE A 148 -3.24 -26.95 -17.04
CA PHE A 148 -3.98 -27.29 -18.26
C PHE A 148 -3.08 -27.76 -19.42
N GLY A 149 -1.77 -27.88 -19.18
CA GLY A 149 -0.78 -28.35 -20.15
C GLY A 149 -0.36 -29.80 -19.91
#